data_AF-A0A8U0I1U7-F1
#
_entry.id   AF-A0A8U0I1U7-F1
#
_cell.length_a   1.000
_cell.length_b   1.000
_cell.length_c   1.000
_cell.angle_alpha   90.00
_cell.angle_beta   90.00
_cell.angle_gamma   90.00
#
_symmetry.space_group_name_H-M   'P 1'
#
loop_
_entity.id
_entity.type
_entity.pdbx_description
1 polymer ?
#
loop_
_entity_poly.entity_id
_entity_poly.type
_entity_poly.pdbx_seq_one_letter_code
_entity_poly.pdbx_strand_id
1 'polypeptide(L)'
;MSVVLDRSPDALDGAVSTQYRILEGMNVSVTTSDASDVCSEADTVVDSLIGYGLQGAPRGRTQDLIDLCNDTETPTVSLDVPSGLDATTGERPGLLVESDEILTLALPKTGLREIESRLYLGDISIPRIVYDRVGIEYETPFRESYCVAVER
;
A
#
# COMPACT_ATOMS: atom_id res chain seq x y z
N MET A 1 -9.21 9.99 11.26
CA MET A 1 -8.32 9.60 10.16
C MET A 1 -7.57 10.83 9.70
N SER A 2 -6.26 10.71 9.56
CA SER A 2 -5.38 11.73 8.99
C SER A 2 -4.66 11.13 7.80
N VAL A 3 -4.36 11.93 6.79
CA VAL A 3 -3.60 11.52 5.59
C VAL A 3 -2.32 12.34 5.54
N VAL A 4 -1.20 11.65 5.38
CA VAL A 4 0.11 12.29 5.24
C VAL A 4 0.57 12.09 3.81
N LEU A 5 0.82 13.18 3.08
CA LEU A 5 1.31 13.11 1.70
C LEU A 5 2.83 13.17 1.67
N ASP A 6 3.43 12.46 0.71
CA ASP A 6 4.87 12.47 0.42
C ASP A 6 5.31 13.68 -0.42
N ARG A 7 4.36 14.47 -0.92
CA ARG A 7 4.58 15.66 -1.75
C ARG A 7 3.45 16.67 -1.61
N SER A 8 3.69 17.90 -2.09
CA SER A 8 2.69 18.96 -2.11
C SER A 8 1.42 18.53 -2.87
N PRO A 9 0.21 18.90 -2.42
CA PRO A 9 -1.03 18.73 -3.17
C PRO A 9 -0.96 19.26 -4.61
N ASP A 10 -0.21 20.34 -4.85
CA ASP A 10 -0.04 20.95 -6.18
C ASP A 10 0.71 20.03 -7.16
N ALA A 11 1.45 19.04 -6.66
CA ALA A 11 2.18 18.06 -7.45
C ALA A 11 1.37 16.77 -7.68
N LEU A 12 0.11 16.70 -7.23
CA LEU A 12 -0.78 15.57 -7.49
C LEU A 12 -1.43 15.70 -8.86
N ASP A 13 -1.42 14.63 -9.63
CA ASP A 13 -2.02 14.55 -10.95
C ASP A 13 -2.95 13.33 -11.09
N GLY A 14 -3.61 13.23 -12.25
CA GLY A 14 -4.44 12.10 -12.63
C GLY A 14 -5.44 11.68 -11.55
N ALA A 15 -5.47 10.37 -11.28
CA ALA A 15 -6.36 9.76 -10.29
C ALA A 15 -6.08 10.28 -8.87
N VAL A 16 -4.82 10.50 -8.49
CA VAL A 16 -4.44 10.93 -7.14
C VAL A 16 -5.00 12.32 -6.84
N SER A 17 -4.89 13.26 -7.78
CA SER A 17 -5.50 14.60 -7.63
C SER A 17 -7.02 14.55 -7.49
N THR A 18 -7.67 13.57 -8.12
CA THR A 18 -9.12 13.38 -8.03
C THR A 18 -9.52 12.88 -6.65
N GLN A 19 -8.80 11.88 -6.13
CA GLN A 19 -9.03 11.37 -4.78
C GLN A 19 -8.75 12.41 -3.70
N TYR A 20 -7.71 13.23 -3.87
CA TYR A 20 -7.41 14.33 -2.95
C TYR A 20 -8.59 15.32 -2.82
N ARG A 21 -9.20 15.75 -3.94
CA ARG A 21 -10.37 16.64 -3.90
C ARG A 21 -11.58 16.02 -3.20
N ILE A 22 -11.74 14.70 -3.29
CA ILE A 22 -12.78 13.97 -2.56
C ILE A 22 -12.49 14.03 -1.05
N LEU A 23 -11.23 13.79 -0.64
CA LEU A 23 -10.81 13.90 0.76
C LEU A 23 -11.04 15.31 1.33
N GLU A 24 -10.78 16.36 0.55
CA GLU A 24 -11.07 17.74 0.95
C GLU A 24 -12.57 17.94 1.22
N GLY A 25 -13.43 17.39 0.37
CA GLY A 25 -14.89 17.42 0.55
C GLY A 25 -15.40 16.59 1.73
N MET A 26 -14.60 15.63 2.21
CA MET A 26 -14.92 14.77 3.36
C MET A 26 -14.41 15.33 4.70
N ASN A 27 -13.78 16.51 4.70
CA ASN A 27 -13.15 17.11 5.88
C ASN A 27 -12.13 16.19 6.58
N VAL A 28 -11.41 15.38 5.80
CA VAL A 28 -10.29 14.57 6.32
C VAL A 28 -9.09 15.50 6.55
N SER A 29 -8.40 15.33 7.69
CA SER A 29 -7.15 16.07 7.95
C SER A 29 -6.07 15.57 7.01
N VAL A 30 -5.50 16.46 6.18
CA VAL A 30 -4.39 16.13 5.28
C VAL A 30 -3.21 17.02 5.59
N THR A 31 -2.02 16.44 5.72
CA THR A 31 -0.79 17.18 5.98
C THR A 31 0.37 16.72 5.10
N THR A 32 1.28 17.64 4.85
CA THR A 32 2.60 17.39 4.24
C THR A 32 3.74 17.81 5.17
N SER A 33 3.43 18.10 6.44
CA SER A 33 4.41 18.49 7.46
C SER A 33 5.02 17.27 8.15
N ASP A 34 5.76 17.49 9.23
CA ASP A 34 6.08 16.44 10.20
C ASP A 34 4.80 15.71 10.60
N ALA A 35 4.89 14.38 10.68
CA ALA A 35 3.80 13.46 10.94
C ALA A 35 4.07 12.53 12.12
N SER A 36 5.14 12.77 12.89
CA SER A 36 5.53 11.95 14.04
C SER A 36 4.42 11.84 15.10
N ASP A 37 3.80 12.96 15.46
CA ASP A 37 2.63 12.97 16.36
C ASP A 37 1.46 12.18 15.75
N VAL A 38 1.22 12.32 14.44
CA VAL A 38 0.11 11.62 13.75
C VAL A 38 0.32 10.11 13.75
N CYS A 39 1.54 9.64 13.52
CA CYS A 39 1.87 8.21 13.53
C CYS A 39 1.82 7.61 14.95
N SER A 40 2.30 8.34 15.96
CA SER A 40 2.34 7.86 17.35
C SER A 40 0.98 7.88 18.05
N GLU A 41 0.07 8.77 17.65
CA GLU A 41 -1.30 8.81 18.18
C GLU A 41 -2.27 7.88 17.43
N ALA A 42 -1.85 7.27 16.33
CA ALA A 42 -2.71 6.40 15.53
C ALA A 42 -2.85 5.00 16.15
N ASP A 43 -4.06 4.43 16.06
CA ASP A 43 -4.30 3.02 16.38
C ASP A 43 -3.73 2.07 15.31
N THR A 44 -3.54 2.54 14.08
CA THR A 44 -3.02 1.79 12.93
C THR A 44 -2.46 2.74 11.88
N VAL A 45 -1.30 2.39 11.32
CA VAL A 45 -0.70 3.07 10.16
C VAL A 45 -1.05 2.32 8.89
N VAL A 46 -1.45 3.05 7.84
CA VAL A 46 -1.70 2.47 6.52
C VAL A 46 -0.65 2.99 5.54
N ASP A 47 0.25 2.10 5.12
CA ASP A 47 1.21 2.39 4.08
C ASP A 47 0.56 2.30 2.69
N SER A 48 0.60 3.41 1.98
CA SER A 48 0.15 3.57 0.60
C SER A 48 1.08 4.51 -0.19
N LEU A 49 2.33 4.64 0.25
CA LEU A 49 3.29 5.58 -0.35
C LEU A 49 3.71 5.14 -1.76
N ILE A 50 4.02 3.85 -1.94
CA ILE A 50 4.49 3.25 -3.19
C ILE A 50 3.87 1.85 -3.33
N GLY A 51 3.00 1.67 -4.34
CA GLY A 51 2.52 0.35 -4.74
C GLY A 51 3.50 -0.38 -5.68
N TYR A 52 2.98 -1.06 -6.71
CA TYR A 52 3.81 -1.77 -7.69
C TYR A 52 4.77 -0.91 -8.55
N GLY A 53 4.67 0.43 -8.48
CA GLY A 53 5.37 1.37 -9.36
C GLY A 53 6.76 1.82 -8.88
N LEU A 54 7.43 1.08 -7.99
CA LEU A 54 8.73 1.45 -7.43
C LEU A 54 9.78 1.73 -8.53
N GLN A 55 10.52 2.83 -8.38
CA GLN A 55 11.60 3.22 -9.30
C GLN A 55 12.92 3.42 -8.53
N GLY A 56 13.59 2.29 -8.28
CA GLY A 56 14.79 2.24 -7.43
C GLY A 56 14.49 2.53 -5.96
N ALA A 57 15.53 2.84 -5.19
CA ALA A 57 15.38 3.15 -3.76
C ALA A 57 14.43 4.33 -3.51
N PRO A 58 13.56 4.28 -2.49
CA PRO A 58 12.84 5.46 -1.98
C PRO A 58 13.82 6.58 -1.63
N ARG A 59 13.40 7.85 -1.80
CA ARG A 59 14.25 9.03 -1.55
C ARG A 59 13.44 10.19 -1.00
N GLY A 60 14.13 11.13 -0.35
CA GLY A 60 13.53 12.35 0.18
C GLY A 60 12.39 12.04 1.12
N ARG A 61 11.30 12.82 1.04
CA ARG A 61 10.16 12.69 1.95
C ARG A 61 9.52 11.30 1.96
N THR A 62 9.49 10.60 0.83
CA THR A 62 8.96 9.22 0.81
C THR A 62 9.82 8.29 1.66
N GLN A 63 11.15 8.43 1.63
CA GLN A 63 12.06 7.69 2.50
C GLN A 63 11.85 8.08 3.97
N ASP A 64 11.76 9.39 4.26
CA ASP A 64 11.54 9.88 5.63
C ASP A 64 10.24 9.33 6.25
N LEU A 65 9.19 9.18 5.43
CA LEU A 65 7.92 8.58 5.86
C LEU A 65 8.01 7.06 6.06
N ILE A 66 8.83 6.36 5.27
CA ILE A 66 9.10 4.93 5.49
C ILE A 66 9.82 4.72 6.82
N ASP A 67 10.86 5.53 7.09
CA ASP A 67 11.56 5.50 8.38
C ASP A 67 10.59 5.77 9.53
N LEU A 68 9.70 6.76 9.38
CA LEU A 68 8.69 7.06 10.38
C LEU A 68 7.71 5.90 10.65
N CYS A 69 7.29 5.18 9.60
CA CYS A 69 6.45 3.99 9.75
C CYS A 69 7.17 2.88 10.50
N ASN A 70 8.49 2.74 10.31
CA ASN A 70 9.29 1.70 10.97
C ASN A 70 9.68 2.05 12.41
N ASP A 71 9.73 3.35 12.74
CA ASP A 71 10.10 3.84 14.07
C ASP A 71 8.93 3.82 15.08
N THR A 72 7.68 3.59 14.63
CA THR A 72 6.51 3.53 15.53
C THR A 72 6.21 2.10 16.01
N GLU A 73 5.64 1.97 17.21
CA GLU A 73 5.11 0.70 17.73
C GLU A 73 3.67 0.42 17.25
N THR A 74 3.09 1.33 16.46
CA THR A 74 1.73 1.21 15.93
C THR A 74 1.65 0.14 14.83
N PRO A 75 0.65 -0.76 14.85
CA PRO A 75 0.46 -1.75 13.80
C PRO A 75 0.39 -1.13 12.40
N THR A 76 1.15 -1.67 11.46
CA THR A 76 1.28 -1.13 10.10
C THR A 76 0.71 -2.10 9.07
N VAL A 77 -0.19 -1.59 8.23
CA VAL A 77 -0.79 -2.32 7.11
C VAL A 77 -0.37 -1.71 5.79
N SER A 78 0.23 -2.50 4.92
CA SER A 78 0.58 -2.05 3.56
C SER A 78 -0.49 -2.41 2.54
N LEU A 79 -0.80 -1.45 1.66
CA LEU A 79 -1.68 -1.67 0.52
C LEU A 79 -0.90 -2.08 -0.72
N ASP A 80 -1.36 -3.12 -1.40
CA ASP A 80 -0.75 -3.75 -2.57
C ASP A 80 0.55 -4.52 -2.28
N VAL A 81 1.59 -3.79 -1.87
CA VAL A 81 2.91 -4.26 -1.41
C VAL A 81 3.48 -3.24 -0.40
N PRO A 82 4.38 -3.63 0.51
CA PRO A 82 5.10 -2.65 1.33
C PRO A 82 5.90 -1.68 0.48
N SER A 83 5.77 -0.40 0.76
CA SER A 83 6.53 0.64 0.05
C SER A 83 8.02 0.38 0.18
N GLY A 84 8.75 0.48 -0.94
CA GLY A 84 10.18 0.14 -1.02
C GLY A 84 10.48 -1.30 -1.45
N LEU A 85 9.46 -2.16 -1.59
CA LEU A 85 9.58 -3.50 -2.16
C LEU A 85 9.31 -3.51 -3.67
N ASP A 86 10.18 -4.15 -4.46
CA ASP A 86 9.85 -4.47 -5.85
C ASP A 86 8.78 -5.56 -5.90
N ALA A 87 7.59 -5.21 -6.40
CA ALA A 87 6.43 -6.09 -6.52
C ALA A 87 6.67 -7.37 -7.33
N THR A 88 7.66 -7.39 -8.22
CA THR A 88 7.97 -8.52 -9.10
C THR A 88 9.10 -9.36 -8.55
N THR A 89 10.25 -8.74 -8.24
CA THR A 89 11.49 -9.44 -7.88
C THR A 89 11.62 -9.68 -6.38
N GLY A 90 10.95 -8.88 -5.55
CA GLY A 90 11.15 -8.88 -4.10
C GLY A 90 12.42 -8.14 -3.65
N GLU A 91 13.13 -7.49 -4.58
CA GLU A 91 14.29 -6.66 -4.26
C GLU A 91 13.90 -5.46 -3.40
N ARG A 92 14.83 -5.07 -2.52
CA ARG A 92 14.68 -3.96 -1.56
C ARG A 92 15.85 -2.99 -1.78
N PRO A 93 15.78 -2.12 -2.81
CA PRO A 93 16.92 -1.28 -3.20
C PRO A 93 17.28 -0.21 -2.15
N GLY A 94 16.49 -0.06 -1.10
CA GLY A 94 16.71 0.83 0.04
C GLY A 94 15.81 0.40 1.20
N LEU A 95 15.29 1.38 1.93
CA LEU A 95 14.32 1.13 3.00
C LEU A 95 13.01 0.58 2.43
N LEU A 96 12.38 -0.31 3.20
CA LEU A 96 11.00 -0.71 3.01
C LEU A 96 10.19 -0.48 4.29
N VAL A 97 8.88 -0.40 4.16
CA VAL A 97 7.98 -0.42 5.32
C VAL A 97 7.90 -1.84 5.91
N GLU A 98 8.18 -1.97 7.19
CA GLU A 98 8.04 -3.20 7.97
C GLU A 98 6.58 -3.37 8.39
N SER A 99 5.79 -4.03 7.54
CA SER A 99 4.34 -4.16 7.77
C SER A 99 3.99 -5.41 8.57
N ASP A 100 3.03 -5.31 9.48
CA ASP A 100 2.41 -6.45 10.15
C ASP A 100 1.50 -7.23 9.19
N GLU A 101 0.74 -6.49 8.37
CA GLU A 101 -0.22 -7.04 7.42
C GLU A 101 -0.11 -6.38 6.05
N ILE A 102 -0.48 -7.11 5.01
CA ILE A 102 -0.43 -6.64 3.62
C ILE A 102 -1.75 -6.99 2.95
N LEU A 103 -2.47 -5.99 2.44
CA LEU A 103 -3.65 -6.17 1.60
C LEU A 103 -3.25 -6.06 0.14
N THR A 104 -2.98 -7.19 -0.50
CA THR A 104 -2.57 -7.24 -1.89
C THR A 104 -3.79 -7.28 -2.82
N LEU A 105 -3.72 -6.58 -3.97
CA LEU A 105 -4.84 -6.48 -4.90
C LEU A 105 -4.67 -7.38 -6.14
N ALA A 106 -5.79 -7.78 -6.76
CA ALA A 106 -5.88 -8.60 -7.98
C ALA A 106 -5.35 -10.04 -7.84
N LEU A 107 -4.04 -10.19 -7.68
CA LEU A 107 -3.33 -11.45 -7.43
C LEU A 107 -2.15 -11.17 -6.50
N PRO A 108 -1.72 -12.15 -5.67
CA PRO A 108 -0.50 -12.01 -4.89
C PRO A 108 0.71 -11.71 -5.77
N LYS A 109 1.40 -10.61 -5.46
CA LYS A 109 2.64 -10.19 -6.14
C LYS A 109 3.76 -11.20 -5.89
N THR A 110 4.56 -11.50 -6.91
CA THR A 110 5.68 -12.46 -6.77
C THR A 110 6.76 -11.97 -5.82
N GLY A 111 6.96 -10.65 -5.70
CA GLY A 111 7.89 -10.06 -4.74
C GLY A 111 7.49 -10.25 -3.28
N LEU A 112 6.24 -10.64 -2.99
CA LEU A 112 5.75 -10.90 -1.62
C LEU A 112 6.08 -12.31 -1.09
N ARG A 113 6.71 -13.17 -1.90
CA ARG A 113 6.99 -14.57 -1.53
C ARG A 113 7.86 -14.72 -0.29
N GLU A 114 8.87 -13.86 -0.16
CA GLU A 114 9.86 -13.87 0.93
C GLU A 114 9.48 -12.91 2.07
N ILE A 115 8.30 -12.27 2.01
CA ILE A 115 7.79 -11.43 3.09
C ILE A 115 7.04 -12.31 4.06
N GLU A 116 7.26 -12.16 5.37
CA GLU A 116 6.63 -13.02 6.38
C GLU A 116 5.32 -12.45 6.96
N SER A 117 5.05 -11.15 6.74
CA SER A 117 3.82 -10.46 7.16
C SER A 117 2.55 -11.20 6.74
N ARG A 118 1.47 -11.04 7.52
CA ARG A 118 0.17 -11.65 7.19
C ARG A 118 -0.32 -11.08 5.86
N LEU A 119 -0.61 -11.97 4.92
CA LEU A 119 -1.02 -11.58 3.57
C LEU A 119 -2.52 -11.77 3.41
N TYR A 120 -3.19 -10.73 2.97
CA TYR A 120 -4.59 -10.74 2.56
C TYR A 120 -4.67 -10.43 1.08
N LEU A 121 -5.58 -11.10 0.38
CA LEU A 121 -5.95 -10.77 -0.99
C LEU A 121 -7.27 -10.01 -0.95
N GLY A 122 -7.34 -8.88 -1.65
CA GLY A 122 -8.54 -8.06 -1.82
C GLY A 122 -9.15 -8.20 -3.21
N ASP A 123 -10.47 -8.36 -3.28
CA ASP A 123 -11.23 -8.40 -4.52
C ASP A 123 -11.47 -6.97 -5.04
N ILE A 124 -10.97 -6.69 -6.23
CA ILE A 124 -11.23 -5.44 -6.96
C ILE A 124 -12.13 -5.68 -8.19
N SER A 125 -12.85 -6.79 -8.19
CA SER A 125 -13.85 -7.19 -9.18
C SER A 125 -13.30 -7.32 -10.60
N ILE A 126 -12.07 -7.84 -10.73
CA ILE A 126 -11.51 -8.18 -12.05
C ILE A 126 -12.35 -9.30 -12.66
N PRO A 127 -13.00 -9.06 -13.82
CA PRO A 127 -13.83 -10.09 -14.44
C PRO A 127 -12.98 -11.30 -14.88
N ARG A 128 -13.50 -12.52 -14.70
CA ARG A 128 -12.82 -13.78 -15.07
C ARG A 128 -12.22 -13.77 -16.48
N ILE A 129 -12.92 -13.15 -17.43
CA ILE A 129 -12.48 -13.03 -18.83
C ILE A 129 -11.12 -12.31 -19.00
N VAL A 130 -10.73 -11.47 -18.04
CA VAL A 130 -9.40 -10.82 -18.04
C VAL A 130 -8.31 -11.85 -17.79
N TYR A 131 -8.48 -12.73 -16.79
CA TYR A 131 -7.55 -13.82 -16.48
C TYR A 131 -7.48 -14.84 -17.63
N ASP A 132 -8.64 -15.23 -18.17
CA ASP A 132 -8.72 -16.15 -19.31
C ASP A 132 -7.92 -15.62 -20.52
N ARG A 133 -7.98 -14.30 -20.79
CA ARG A 133 -7.26 -13.66 -21.90
C ARG A 133 -5.74 -13.65 -21.74
N VAL A 134 -5.25 -13.65 -20.51
CA VAL A 134 -3.80 -13.70 -20.21
C VAL A 134 -3.31 -15.11 -19.88
N GLY A 135 -4.16 -16.13 -20.05
CA GLY A 135 -3.80 -17.53 -19.84
C GLY A 135 -3.61 -17.90 -18.37
N ILE A 136 -4.24 -17.16 -17.45
CA ILE A 136 -4.22 -17.47 -16.02
C ILE A 136 -5.49 -18.24 -15.68
N GLU A 137 -5.33 -19.48 -15.23
CA GLU A 137 -6.41 -20.23 -14.62
C GLU A 137 -6.78 -19.57 -13.29
N TYR A 138 -8.01 -19.05 -13.20
CA TYR A 138 -8.47 -18.30 -12.04
C TYR A 138 -9.82 -18.81 -11.55
N GLU A 139 -9.83 -19.24 -10.30
CA GLU A 139 -11.03 -19.46 -9.51
C GLU A 139 -11.07 -18.42 -8.39
N THR A 140 -12.22 -17.80 -8.19
CA THR A 140 -12.35 -16.76 -7.16
C THR A 140 -12.19 -17.37 -5.76
N PRO A 141 -11.23 -16.91 -4.95
CA PRO A 141 -11.08 -17.39 -3.58
C PRO A 141 -12.06 -16.70 -2.62
N PHE A 142 -12.76 -15.66 -3.08
CA PHE A 142 -13.44 -14.70 -2.22
C PHE A 142 -14.80 -15.17 -1.67
N ARG A 143 -15.46 -16.14 -2.33
CA ARG A 143 -16.79 -16.65 -1.94
C ARG A 143 -17.78 -15.50 -1.62
N GLU A 144 -18.14 -15.33 -0.35
CA GLU A 144 -19.07 -14.29 0.16
C GLU A 144 -18.35 -13.09 0.81
N SER A 145 -17.02 -13.03 0.73
CA SER A 145 -16.16 -11.94 1.24
C SER A 145 -15.55 -11.14 0.09
N TYR A 146 -14.97 -9.97 0.38
CA TYR A 146 -14.11 -9.22 -0.55
C TYR A 146 -12.62 -9.29 -0.16
N CYS A 147 -12.32 -9.99 0.94
CA CYS A 147 -10.98 -10.11 1.47
C CYS A 147 -10.79 -11.51 2.05
N VAL A 148 -9.68 -12.16 1.73
CA VAL A 148 -9.32 -13.48 2.23
C VAL A 148 -7.85 -13.52 2.65
N ALA A 149 -7.56 -14.19 3.76
CA ALA A 149 -6.17 -14.47 4.13
C ALA A 149 -5.56 -15.45 3.11
N VAL A 150 -4.31 -15.20 2.74
CA VAL A 150 -3.52 -16.06 1.85
C VAL A 150 -2.66 -16.96 2.73
N GLU A 151 -2.96 -18.25 2.71
CA GLU A 151 -2.10 -19.27 3.32
C GLU A 151 -0.85 -19.46 2.43
N ARG A 152 0.34 -19.44 3.04
CA ARG A 152 1.62 -19.68 2.36
C ARG A 152 2.03 -21.14 2.47
#